data_AF-A0A7J8BBF2-F1
#
_entry.id   AF-A0A7J8BBF2-F1
#
_cell.length_a   1.000
_cell.length_b   1.000
_cell.length_c   1.000
_cell.angle_alpha   90.00
_cell.angle_beta   90.00
_cell.angle_gamma   90.00
#
_symmetry.space_group_name_H-M   'P 1'
#
loop_
_entity.id
_entity.type
_entity.pdbx_description
1 polymer ?
#
loop_
_entity_poly.entity_id
_entity_poly.type
_entity_poly.pdbx_seq_one_letter_code
_entity_poly.pdbx_strand_id
1 'polypeptide(L)'
;MEKLRCLRACVIRSLYHMYEPFAARISKNPAIPESTPSTLKNSKCLLFWCRKIVGNRQEPMWEFNFKFKKQSPRLKSKCGGGLQPPVQYEDVHTNPDQDCCLLQVTTLNFIFIPIVMGMIFTLFTINVSTDMRHHRVRLVFQDSPVRGGRKLRSEQGVQVILDPVHSVRLFDWWHPQYPFSLRA
;
A
#
# COMPACT_ATOMS: atom_id res chain seq x y z
N MET A 1 16.66 27.82 13.79
CA MET A 1 15.70 27.10 14.64
C MET A 1 15.29 25.85 13.89
N GLU A 2 15.57 24.67 14.43
CA GLU A 2 15.25 23.39 13.79
C GLU A 2 13.72 23.21 13.77
N LYS A 3 13.14 23.04 12.59
CA LYS A 3 11.68 22.89 12.44
C LYS A 3 11.31 21.45 12.79
N LEU A 4 10.34 21.26 13.69
CA LEU A 4 9.83 19.94 14.13
C LEU A 4 8.97 19.27 13.05
N ARG A 5 9.50 19.14 11.83
CA ARG A 5 8.78 18.58 10.69
C ARG A 5 8.39 17.14 10.95
N CYS A 6 7.15 16.79 10.62
CA CYS A 6 6.64 15.42 10.73
C CYS A 6 6.64 14.82 12.15
N LEU A 7 6.80 15.63 13.20
CA LEU A 7 6.88 15.12 14.58
C LEU A 7 5.67 14.24 14.94
N ARG A 8 4.46 14.61 14.54
CA ARG A 8 3.27 13.77 14.75
C ARG A 8 3.42 12.38 14.11
N ALA A 9 3.90 12.33 12.87
CA ALA A 9 4.09 11.08 12.15
C ALA A 9 5.18 10.22 12.81
N CYS A 10 6.25 10.84 13.30
CA CYS A 10 7.30 10.16 14.07
C CYS A 10 6.74 9.56 15.37
N VAL A 11 5.97 10.33 16.16
CA VAL A 11 5.35 9.84 17.40
C VAL A 11 4.46 8.62 17.12
N ILE A 12 3.59 8.69 16.10
CA ILE A 12 2.71 7.57 15.74
C ILE A 12 3.53 6.31 15.39
N ARG A 13 4.65 6.45 14.67
CA ARG A 13 5.54 5.32 14.35
C ARG A 13 6.23 4.77 15.59
N SER A 14 6.71 5.63 16.49
CA SER A 14 7.37 5.23 17.73
C SER A 14 6.46 4.44 18.67
N LEU A 15 5.14 4.66 18.62
CA LEU A 15 4.19 3.85 19.39
C LEU A 15 4.30 2.35 19.09
N TYR A 16 4.71 1.95 17.88
CA TYR A 16 4.98 0.54 17.57
C TYR A 16 6.07 -0.06 18.45
N HIS A 17 7.10 0.72 18.76
CA HIS A 17 8.25 0.24 19.53
C HIS A 17 8.07 0.38 21.04
N MET A 18 7.24 1.32 21.47
CA MET A 18 7.10 1.66 22.89
C MET A 18 5.79 1.20 23.53
N TYR A 19 4.80 0.78 22.72
CA TYR A 19 3.48 0.40 23.21
C TYR A 19 3.10 -1.01 22.75
N GLU A 20 3.40 -1.99 23.62
CA GLU A 20 3.18 -3.42 23.41
C GLU A 20 1.77 -3.76 22.88
N PRO A 21 0.66 -3.20 23.41
CA PRO A 21 -0.68 -3.54 22.92
C PRO A 21 -0.90 -3.18 21.45
N PHE A 22 -0.22 -2.14 20.95
CA PHE A 22 -0.28 -1.75 19.55
C PHE A 22 0.56 -2.68 18.68
N ALA A 23 1.79 -3.01 19.09
CA ALA A 23 2.63 -3.98 18.39
C ALA A 23 1.96 -5.36 18.28
N ALA A 24 1.42 -5.87 19.40
CA ALA A 24 0.74 -7.16 19.48
C ALA A 24 -0.53 -7.23 18.64
N ARG A 25 -1.20 -6.10 18.37
CA ARG A 25 -2.35 -6.05 17.46
C ARG A 25 -1.93 -6.21 16.00
N ILE A 26 -0.80 -5.61 15.63
CA ILE A 26 -0.30 -5.60 14.25
C ILE A 26 0.32 -6.95 13.89
N SER A 27 1.00 -7.61 14.83
CA SER A 27 1.66 -8.90 14.61
C SER A 27 0.69 -10.06 14.32
N LYS A 28 -0.59 -9.92 14.68
CA LYS A 28 -1.63 -10.93 14.44
C LYS A 28 -2.15 -10.96 13.01
N ASN A 29 -1.73 -10.05 12.14
CA ASN A 29 -2.18 -10.02 10.76
C ASN A 29 -1.68 -11.27 10.00
N PRO A 30 -2.58 -12.03 9.36
CA PRO A 30 -2.17 -13.22 8.62
C PRO A 30 -1.29 -12.85 7.42
N ALA A 31 -0.45 -13.79 7.00
CA ALA A 31 0.46 -13.60 5.87
C ALA A 31 -0.28 -13.39 4.54
N ILE A 32 -1.53 -13.85 4.46
CA ILE A 32 -2.45 -13.62 3.35
C ILE A 32 -3.77 -13.14 3.99
N PRO A 33 -4.31 -11.99 3.58
CA PRO A 33 -5.61 -11.52 4.06
C PRO A 33 -6.72 -12.53 3.75
N GLU A 34 -7.58 -12.81 4.72
CA GLU A 34 -8.74 -13.71 4.56
C GLU A 34 -9.75 -13.20 3.51
N SER A 35 -9.79 -11.89 3.31
CA SER A 35 -10.59 -11.25 2.28
C SER A 35 -9.77 -10.26 1.47
N THR A 36 -10.20 -10.01 0.24
CA THR A 36 -9.56 -9.08 -0.68
C THR A 36 -9.66 -7.62 -0.15
N PRO A 37 -8.56 -6.96 0.25
CA PRO A 37 -8.57 -5.56 0.68
C PRO A 37 -9.08 -4.62 -0.42
N SER A 38 -10.23 -4.00 -0.17
CA SER A 38 -10.81 -2.95 -1.01
C SER A 38 -10.24 -1.55 -0.74
N THR A 39 -9.43 -1.41 0.33
CA THR A 39 -8.87 -0.16 0.83
C THR A 39 -7.96 0.58 -0.15
N LEU A 40 -7.41 -0.15 -1.13
CA LEU A 40 -6.50 0.39 -2.16
C LEU A 40 -7.23 0.97 -3.38
N LYS A 41 -8.52 0.70 -3.54
CA LYS A 41 -9.26 1.07 -4.76
C LYS A 41 -9.18 2.58 -5.02
N ASN A 42 -8.98 2.96 -6.27
CA ASN A 42 -8.78 4.34 -6.74
C ASN A 42 -7.51 5.03 -6.18
N SER A 43 -6.51 4.26 -5.75
CA SER A 43 -5.21 4.81 -5.36
C SER A 43 -4.26 4.89 -6.56
N LYS A 44 -3.41 5.91 -6.62
CA LYS A 44 -2.38 6.03 -7.65
C LYS A 44 -1.15 5.21 -7.25
N CYS A 45 -0.63 4.38 -8.15
CA CYS A 45 0.66 3.72 -7.97
C CYS A 45 1.77 4.77 -8.14
N LEU A 46 2.47 5.12 -7.06
CA LEU A 46 3.56 6.09 -7.09
C LEU A 46 4.88 5.46 -7.52
N LEU A 47 5.16 4.28 -6.97
CA LEU A 47 6.41 3.57 -7.18
C LEU A 47 6.15 2.07 -7.20
N PHE A 48 6.86 1.37 -8.05
CA PHE A 48 6.93 -0.09 -8.06
C PHE A 48 8.40 -0.51 -8.09
N TRP A 49 8.75 -1.51 -7.29
CA TRP A 49 10.07 -2.14 -7.33
C TRP A 49 9.96 -3.62 -6.96
N CYS A 50 10.94 -4.39 -7.42
CA CYS A 50 11.08 -5.79 -7.03
C CYS A 50 12.46 -6.04 -6.42
N ARG A 51 12.54 -7.01 -5.50
CA ARG A 51 13.82 -7.48 -4.97
C ARG A 51 13.81 -9.00 -4.81
N LYS A 52 14.96 -9.61 -5.03
CA LYS A 52 15.19 -11.02 -4.70
C LYS A 52 15.38 -11.13 -3.19
N ILE A 53 14.62 -12.01 -2.55
CA ILE A 53 14.81 -12.39 -1.16
C ILE A 53 15.72 -13.62 -1.16
N VAL A 54 16.95 -13.41 -0.71
CA VAL A 54 17.91 -14.49 -0.43
C VAL A 54 17.91 -14.68 1.09
N GLY A 55 17.54 -15.87 1.55
CA GLY A 55 17.51 -16.23 2.97
C GLY A 55 17.87 -17.70 3.15
N ASN A 56 17.63 -18.25 4.35
CA ASN A 56 18.00 -19.64 4.69
C ASN A 56 17.17 -20.72 3.97
N ARG A 57 16.22 -20.36 3.11
CA ARG A 57 15.46 -21.31 2.29
C ARG A 57 16.29 -21.74 1.08
N GLN A 58 16.09 -22.99 0.65
CA GLN A 58 16.75 -23.52 -0.55
C GLN A 58 16.36 -22.75 -1.81
N GLU A 59 15.10 -22.31 -1.91
CA GLU A 59 14.61 -21.58 -3.08
C GLU A 59 14.53 -20.07 -2.84
N PRO A 60 15.05 -19.24 -3.77
CA PRO A 60 14.94 -17.80 -3.67
C PRO A 60 13.49 -17.35 -3.90
N MET A 61 13.02 -16.40 -3.11
CA MET A 61 11.70 -15.78 -3.30
C MET A 61 11.85 -14.39 -3.91
N TRP A 62 10.76 -13.84 -4.43
CA TRP A 62 10.73 -12.51 -5.02
C TRP A 62 9.68 -11.64 -4.34
N GLU A 63 10.06 -10.41 -4.04
CA GLU A 63 9.17 -9.44 -3.39
C GLU A 63 8.82 -8.34 -4.38
N PHE A 64 7.53 -8.18 -4.64
CA PHE A 64 6.94 -7.14 -5.48
C PHE A 64 6.30 -6.09 -4.57
N ASN A 65 6.77 -4.86 -4.68
CA ASN A 65 6.38 -3.76 -3.82
C ASN A 65 5.70 -2.66 -4.64
N PHE A 66 4.48 -2.28 -4.25
CA PHE A 66 3.71 -1.23 -4.89
C PHE A 66 3.35 -0.17 -3.85
N LYS A 67 3.95 1.01 -3.96
CA LYS A 67 3.59 2.17 -3.14
C LYS A 67 2.41 2.88 -3.78
N PHE A 68 1.31 2.91 -3.06
CA PHE A 68 0.08 3.58 -3.46
C PHE A 68 -0.13 4.86 -2.66
N LYS A 69 -0.78 5.84 -3.28
CA LYS A 69 -1.33 7.02 -2.61
C LYS A 69 -2.83 7.10 -2.89
N LYS A 70 -3.63 7.07 -1.83
CA LYS A 70 -5.09 7.20 -1.95
C LYS A 70 -5.39 8.58 -2.54
N GLN A 71 -6.25 8.63 -3.55
CA GLN A 71 -6.75 9.91 -4.02
C GLN A 71 -7.76 10.42 -3.01
N SER A 72 -7.63 11.69 -2.61
CA SER A 72 -8.71 12.34 -1.89
C SER A 72 -9.97 12.31 -2.78
N PRO A 73 -11.14 11.98 -2.22
CA PRO A 73 -12.37 12.11 -2.98
C PRO A 73 -12.47 13.58 -3.41
N ARG A 74 -12.41 13.84 -4.72
CA ARG A 74 -12.47 15.20 -5.30
C ARG A 74 -13.79 15.93 -4.98
N LEU A 75 -14.72 15.28 -4.28
CA LEU A 75 -15.96 15.83 -3.76
C LEU A 75 -16.00 15.70 -2.24
N LYS A 76 -15.35 16.62 -1.53
CA LYS A 76 -16.04 17.30 -0.43
C LYS A 76 -15.86 18.78 -0.69
N SER A 77 -16.97 19.43 -1.01
CA SER A 77 -17.12 20.88 -0.92
C SER A 77 -16.40 21.39 0.32
N LYS A 78 -15.80 22.58 0.24
CA LYS A 78 -15.19 23.32 1.36
C LYS A 78 -16.20 23.70 2.47
N CYS A 79 -17.22 22.90 2.72
CA CYS A 79 -17.98 22.92 3.97
C CYS A 79 -17.16 22.20 5.05
N GLY A 80 -15.97 22.73 5.35
CA GLY A 80 -15.08 22.24 6.38
C GLY A 80 -15.52 22.74 7.75
N GLY A 81 -16.56 22.16 8.33
CA GLY A 81 -16.94 22.38 9.74
C GLY A 81 -16.03 21.66 10.74
N GLY A 82 -14.86 21.17 10.29
CA GLY A 82 -13.86 20.54 11.16
C GLY A 82 -12.82 21.56 11.60
N LEU A 83 -12.50 21.56 12.89
CA LEU A 83 -11.39 22.35 13.44
C LEU A 83 -10.10 22.02 12.68
N GLN A 84 -9.51 23.03 12.04
CA GLN A 84 -8.18 22.92 11.48
C GLN A 84 -7.16 23.03 12.62
N PRO A 85 -6.03 22.29 12.56
CA PRO A 85 -4.96 22.49 13.51
C PRO A 85 -4.43 23.94 13.43
N PRO A 86 -3.94 24.51 14.54
CA PRO A 86 -3.37 25.85 14.54
C PRO A 86 -2.22 25.95 13.52
N VAL A 87 -2.17 27.05 12.77
CA VAL A 87 -1.17 27.29 11.72
C VAL A 87 0.26 27.22 12.28
N GLN A 88 0.45 27.56 13.55
CA GLN A 88 1.76 27.48 14.20
C GLN A 88 2.34 26.05 14.27
N TYR A 89 1.51 25.01 14.12
CA TYR A 89 1.92 23.60 14.15
C TYR A 89 1.88 22.91 12.78
N GLU A 90 1.80 23.67 11.68
CA GLU A 90 1.76 23.08 10.33
C GLU A 90 2.96 22.16 10.05
N ASP A 91 4.17 22.59 10.44
CA ASP A 91 5.39 21.78 10.29
C ASP A 91 5.27 20.45 11.06
N VAL A 92 4.70 20.46 12.27
CA VAL A 92 4.49 19.26 13.13
C VAL A 92 3.55 18.25 12.48
N HIS A 93 2.53 18.74 11.76
CA HIS A 93 1.50 17.92 11.14
C HIS A 93 1.82 17.50 9.71
N THR A 94 2.83 18.09 9.09
CA THR A 94 3.28 17.72 7.75
C THR A 94 3.66 16.25 7.72
N ASN A 95 3.18 15.50 6.72
CA ASN A 95 3.56 14.10 6.52
C ASN A 95 3.56 13.80 5.01
N PRO A 96 4.73 13.64 4.37
CA PRO A 96 4.79 13.43 2.92
C PRO A 96 4.15 12.09 2.50
N ASP A 97 4.16 11.10 3.39
CA ASP A 97 3.55 9.79 3.19
C ASP A 97 2.09 9.72 3.64
N GLN A 98 1.47 10.87 3.96
CA GLN A 98 0.06 10.90 4.30
C GLN A 98 -0.77 10.24 3.19
N ASP A 99 -1.70 9.37 3.61
CA ASP A 99 -2.58 8.57 2.76
C ASP A 99 -1.86 7.60 1.81
N CYS A 100 -0.57 7.34 2.06
CA CYS A 100 0.16 6.30 1.37
C CYS A 100 0.04 4.95 2.07
N CYS A 101 0.21 3.90 1.27
CA CYS A 101 0.26 2.52 1.73
C CYS A 101 1.12 1.69 0.78
N LEU A 102 1.75 0.65 1.30
CA LEU A 102 2.61 -0.26 0.55
C LEU A 102 1.93 -1.62 0.45
N LEU A 103 1.63 -2.06 -0.75
CA LEU A 103 1.29 -3.46 -1.03
C LEU A 103 2.59 -4.21 -1.31
N GLN A 104 2.84 -5.24 -0.53
CA GLN A 104 3.96 -6.13 -0.69
C GLN A 104 3.44 -7.54 -0.99
N VAL A 105 3.83 -8.11 -2.13
CA VAL A 105 3.49 -9.48 -2.51
C VAL A 105 4.78 -10.27 -2.66
N THR A 106 4.88 -11.40 -1.98
CA THR A 106 6.01 -12.32 -2.10
C THR A 106 5.59 -13.52 -2.93
N THR A 107 6.36 -13.86 -3.95
CA THR A 107 6.16 -15.01 -4.84
C THR A 107 7.34 -15.98 -4.79
N LEU A 108 7.11 -17.22 -5.23
CA LEU A 108 8.20 -18.21 -5.32
C LEU A 108 9.08 -17.95 -6.55
N ASN A 109 8.49 -17.51 -7.66
CA ASN A 109 9.20 -17.25 -8.91
C ASN A 109 9.30 -15.76 -9.22
N PHE A 110 10.31 -15.38 -10.00
CA PHE A 110 10.34 -14.07 -10.63
C PHE A 110 9.26 -14.02 -11.71
N ILE A 111 8.54 -12.91 -11.77
CA ILE A 111 7.46 -12.69 -12.72
C ILE A 111 7.71 -11.33 -13.36
N PHE A 112 7.80 -11.31 -14.69
CA PHE A 112 7.89 -10.07 -15.43
C PHE A 112 6.53 -9.37 -15.42
N ILE A 113 6.50 -8.10 -15.01
CA ILE A 113 5.27 -7.32 -14.95
C ILE A 113 5.40 -6.03 -15.77
N PRO A 114 4.30 -5.53 -16.37
CA PRO A 114 4.30 -4.24 -17.05
C PRO A 114 4.58 -3.08 -16.09
N ILE A 115 5.03 -1.95 -16.64
CA ILE A 115 5.21 -0.70 -15.88
C ILE A 115 3.84 -0.12 -15.55
N VAL A 116 3.52 -0.05 -14.25
CA VAL A 116 2.23 0.46 -13.75
C VAL A 116 2.35 1.74 -12.91
N MET A 117 3.56 2.30 -12.82
CA MET A 117 3.80 3.56 -12.12
C MET A 117 3.01 4.69 -12.78
N GLY A 118 2.37 5.53 -11.98
CA GLY A 118 1.50 6.60 -12.43
C GLY A 118 0.03 6.22 -12.65
N MET A 119 -0.26 4.93 -12.82
CA MET A 119 -1.61 4.44 -13.08
C MET A 119 -2.47 4.37 -11.81
N ILE A 120 -3.79 4.30 -12.00
CA ILE A 120 -4.79 4.15 -10.95
C ILE A 120 -5.09 2.69 -10.72
N PHE A 121 -4.95 2.26 -9.48
CA PHE A 121 -5.28 0.92 -9.03
C PHE A 121 -6.79 0.76 -8.85
N THR A 122 -7.37 -0.24 -9.50
CA THR A 122 -8.84 -0.40 -9.58
C THR A 122 -9.37 -1.71 -9.03
N LEU A 123 -8.58 -2.77 -9.12
CA LEU A 123 -8.95 -4.10 -8.65
C LEU A 123 -7.77 -4.79 -7.97
N PHE A 124 -8.01 -5.27 -6.76
CA PHE A 124 -7.22 -6.28 -6.08
C PHE A 124 -8.08 -7.54 -6.06
N THR A 125 -7.51 -8.72 -6.32
CA THR A 125 -8.18 -10.01 -6.09
C THR A 125 -7.16 -11.05 -5.68
N ILE A 126 -7.50 -11.86 -4.68
CA ILE A 126 -6.75 -13.04 -4.28
C ILE A 126 -7.61 -14.26 -4.61
N ASN A 127 -7.11 -15.12 -5.48
CA ASN A 127 -7.72 -16.38 -5.86
C ASN A 127 -6.74 -17.53 -5.57
N VAL A 128 -7.18 -18.76 -5.80
CA VAL A 128 -6.29 -19.92 -5.81
C VAL A 128 -5.67 -20.09 -7.21
N SER A 129 -4.42 -20.55 -7.27
CA SER A 129 -3.72 -20.91 -8.50
C SER A 129 -4.39 -22.09 -9.20
N THR A 130 -4.07 -22.32 -10.48
CA THR A 130 -4.70 -23.40 -11.29
C THR A 130 -4.43 -24.79 -10.75
N ASP A 131 -3.28 -25.00 -10.10
CA ASP A 131 -2.90 -26.23 -9.43
C ASP A 131 -3.57 -26.42 -8.05
N MET A 132 -4.30 -25.40 -7.58
CA MET A 132 -4.94 -25.32 -6.27
C MET A 132 -3.98 -25.39 -5.06
N ARG A 133 -2.68 -25.23 -5.27
CA ARG A 133 -1.65 -25.35 -4.22
C ARG A 133 -1.22 -24.01 -3.64
N HIS A 134 -1.34 -22.97 -4.45
CA HIS A 134 -0.88 -21.63 -4.11
C HIS A 134 -1.99 -20.60 -4.25
N HIS A 135 -1.74 -19.39 -3.78
CA HIS A 135 -2.57 -18.26 -4.10
C HIS A 135 -2.06 -17.54 -5.34
N ARG A 136 -2.99 -16.88 -6.01
CA ARG A 136 -2.79 -16.04 -7.17
C ARG A 136 -3.34 -14.65 -6.87
N VAL A 137 -2.50 -13.65 -7.02
CA VAL A 137 -2.90 -12.24 -6.88
C VAL A 137 -3.07 -11.64 -8.27
N ARG A 138 -4.22 -11.01 -8.52
CA ARG A 138 -4.47 -10.22 -9.73
C ARG A 138 -4.70 -8.76 -9.33
N LEU A 139 -3.95 -7.89 -9.98
CA LEU A 139 -3.97 -6.43 -9.86
C LEU A 139 -4.41 -5.84 -11.21
N VAL A 140 -5.29 -4.83 -11.19
CA VAL A 140 -5.70 -4.12 -12.42
C VAL A 140 -5.48 -2.63 -12.27
N PHE A 141 -4.81 -2.05 -13.26
CA PHE A 141 -4.42 -0.65 -13.33
C PHE A 141 -5.01 0.05 -14.56
N GLN A 142 -5.29 1.34 -14.42
CA GLN A 142 -5.88 2.17 -15.48
C GLN A 142 -5.20 3.54 -15.58
N ASP A 143 -5.13 4.10 -16.77
CA ASP A 143 -4.45 5.39 -17.00
C ASP A 143 -5.21 6.58 -16.42
N SER A 144 -6.51 6.44 -16.17
CA SER A 144 -7.33 7.51 -15.61
C SER A 144 -8.30 7.00 -14.55
N PRO A 145 -8.63 7.82 -13.53
CA PRO A 145 -9.64 7.46 -12.55
C PRO A 145 -11.00 7.37 -13.24
N VAL A 146 -11.79 6.36 -12.86
CA VAL A 146 -13.15 6.17 -13.39
C VAL A 146 -13.99 7.42 -13.15
N ARG A 147 -14.23 8.20 -14.21
CA ARG A 147 -15.08 9.40 -14.15
C ARG A 147 -16.55 8.97 -14.25
N GLY A 148 -17.36 9.38 -13.27
CA GLY A 148 -18.81 9.48 -13.39
C GLY A 148 -19.62 8.18 -13.30
N GLY A 149 -19.61 7.52 -12.14
CA GLY A 149 -20.64 6.55 -11.71
C GLY A 149 -20.80 5.26 -12.53
N ARG A 150 -20.23 5.19 -13.75
CA ARG A 150 -20.23 4.00 -14.59
C ARG A 150 -19.23 3.00 -14.00
N LYS A 151 -19.72 1.81 -13.65
CA LYS A 151 -18.87 0.65 -13.37
C LYS A 151 -18.08 0.35 -14.65
N LEU A 152 -16.83 0.79 -14.70
CA LEU A 152 -15.93 0.38 -15.77
C LEU A 152 -15.77 -1.15 -15.68
N ARG A 153 -15.85 -1.84 -16.83
CA ARG A 153 -15.73 -3.30 -16.86
C ARG A 153 -14.43 -3.67 -16.14
N SER A 154 -14.53 -4.46 -15.08
CA SER A 154 -13.42 -4.83 -14.18
C SER A 154 -12.21 -5.47 -14.89
N GLU A 155 -12.38 -5.82 -16.16
CA GLU A 155 -11.43 -6.49 -17.04
C GLU A 155 -10.60 -5.52 -17.91
N GLN A 156 -11.05 -4.26 -18.05
CA GLN A 156 -10.38 -3.26 -18.89
C GLN A 156 -9.28 -2.56 -18.09
N GLY A 157 -8.02 -2.79 -18.48
CA GLY A 157 -6.85 -2.17 -17.86
C GLY A 157 -5.60 -3.04 -17.98
N VAL A 158 -4.46 -2.49 -17.58
CA VAL A 158 -3.21 -3.24 -17.47
C VAL A 158 -3.32 -4.21 -16.30
N GLN A 159 -3.17 -5.50 -16.58
CA GLN A 159 -3.27 -6.55 -15.58
C GLN A 159 -1.87 -7.01 -15.14
N VAL A 160 -1.69 -7.14 -13.84
CA VAL A 160 -0.51 -7.79 -13.25
C VAL A 160 -1.00 -9.02 -12.49
N ILE A 161 -0.46 -10.18 -12.86
CA ILE A 161 -0.77 -11.45 -12.25
C ILE A 161 0.49 -11.95 -11.55
N LEU A 162 0.37 -12.25 -10.26
CA LEU A 162 1.42 -12.84 -9.45
C LEU A 162 0.96 -14.23 -9.02
N ASP A 163 1.67 -15.26 -9.45
CA ASP A 163 1.37 -16.68 -9.24
C ASP A 163 2.67 -17.49 -9.42
N PRO A 164 3.13 -18.30 -8.44
CA PRO A 164 2.52 -18.59 -7.13
C PRO A 164 2.90 -17.59 -6.04
N VAL A 165 1.90 -17.18 -5.25
CA VAL A 165 2.05 -16.25 -4.13
C VAL A 165 2.29 -17.00 -2.83
N HIS A 166 3.32 -16.57 -2.10
CA HIS A 166 3.66 -17.03 -0.76
C HIS A 166 3.00 -16.13 0.32
N SER A 167 3.00 -14.81 0.14
CA SER A 167 2.36 -13.89 1.09
C SER A 167 1.96 -12.57 0.46
N VAL A 168 0.98 -11.91 1.08
CA VAL A 168 0.44 -10.60 0.72
C VAL A 168 0.37 -9.75 1.98
N ARG A 169 1.10 -8.64 2.03
CA ARG A 169 1.09 -7.70 3.14
C ARG A 169 0.70 -6.31 2.67
N LEU A 170 -0.12 -5.63 3.45
CA LEU A 170 -0.51 -4.25 3.24
C LEU A 170 -0.05 -3.44 4.44
N PHE A 171 0.83 -2.47 4.19
CA PHE A 171 1.37 -1.59 5.22
C PHE A 171 0.85 -0.17 5.03
N ASP A 172 0.23 0.40 6.06
CA ASP A 172 -0.03 1.84 6.08
C ASP A 172 1.28 2.64 6.25
N TRP A 173 1.24 3.93 5.92
CA TRP A 173 2.40 4.85 6.01
C TRP A 173 3.05 4.95 7.40
N TRP A 174 2.36 4.51 8.46
CA TRP A 174 2.86 4.52 9.84
C TRP A 174 3.44 3.17 10.26
N HIS A 175 3.27 2.11 9.47
CA HIS A 175 3.73 0.77 9.81
C HIS A 175 5.27 0.73 9.80
N PRO A 176 5.93 0.09 10.78
CA PRO A 176 7.41 0.10 10.90
C PRO A 176 8.15 -0.49 9.69
N GLN A 177 7.52 -1.43 8.97
CA GLN A 177 8.08 -2.01 7.74
C GLN A 177 7.82 -1.17 6.48
N TYR A 178 7.09 -0.06 6.60
CA TYR A 178 6.91 0.87 5.49
C TYR A 178 8.24 1.63 5.25
N PRO A 179 8.71 1.75 3.99
CA PRO A 179 9.96 2.44 3.69
C PRO A 179 9.78 3.95 3.89
N PHE A 180 10.38 4.49 4.94
CA PHE A 180 10.34 5.92 5.25
C PHE A 180 11.41 6.69 4.49
N SER A 181 11.07 7.92 4.06
CA SER A 181 12.09 8.88 3.65
C SER A 181 12.87 9.33 4.89
N LEU A 182 14.18 9.09 4.91
CA LEU A 182 15.08 9.56 5.98
C LEU A 182 15.34 11.07 5.94
N ARG A 183 14.85 11.77 4.91
CA ARG A 183 14.95 13.23 4.79
C ARG A 183 13.57 13.82 5.03
N ALA A 184 13.38 14.39 6.22
CA ALA A 184 12.27 15.29 6.58
C ALA A 184 12.87 16.60 7.11
#